data_AF-A0A9X7ASK2-F1
#
_entry.id   AF-A0A9X7ASK2-F1
#
_cell.length_a   1.000
_cell.length_b   1.000
_cell.length_c   1.000
_cell.angle_alpha   90.00
_cell.angle_beta   90.00
_cell.angle_gamma   90.00
#
_symmetry.space_group_name_H-M   'P 1'
#
loop_
_entity.id
_entity.type
_entity.pdbx_description
1 polymer ?
#
loop_
_entity_poly.entity_id
_entity_poly.type
_entity_poly.pdbx_seq_one_letter_code
_entity_poly.pdbx_strand_id
1 'polypeptide(L)'
;MKKKMMTVFTIGVMSLSILGGASPSETSKGKTDYTQRSKEQLNNGKIHAVNTEEKAEKLGIETEGKEQITLEKEIHETEVGREAEQLGISIEGKDVGTLSEEIYETKVKQEALKLGISIENTSIVDLITQINTIKIKDEADKLGIATNGKEIEDIAEEIYGTKVREAAGKLDISQKGKEIEELAQEVYEQKVQEEAKKYHIDLYGKDIYQVLREINEQKVLQLADELNMDKANMNIQELTEKIKKNQPEREKELNFVPVIRTDADAFYSYLTN
;
A
#
# COMPACT_ATOMS: atom_id res chain seq x y z
N MET A 1 4.13 -28.75 16.51
CA MET A 1 4.52 -27.36 16.22
C MET A 1 4.50 -27.17 14.72
N LYS A 2 3.46 -26.54 14.16
CA LYS A 2 3.39 -26.23 12.73
C LYS A 2 3.63 -24.73 12.59
N LYS A 3 4.79 -24.33 12.10
CA LYS A 3 5.03 -22.94 11.65
C LYS A 3 4.14 -22.70 10.44
N LYS A 4 3.16 -21.79 10.53
CA LYS A 4 2.38 -21.35 9.38
C LYS A 4 2.82 -19.93 9.03
N MET A 5 3.25 -19.78 7.79
CA MET A 5 3.76 -18.56 7.15
C MET A 5 2.71 -17.45 7.22
N MET A 6 3.10 -16.23 7.60
CA MET A 6 2.33 -15.03 7.26
C MET A 6 2.24 -14.96 5.75
N THR A 7 1.05 -15.21 5.20
CA THR A 7 0.79 -15.09 3.77
C THR A 7 0.60 -13.60 3.46
N VAL A 8 1.67 -12.95 3.02
CA VAL A 8 1.57 -11.68 2.29
C VAL A 8 0.87 -12.00 0.97
N PHE A 9 -0.36 -11.53 0.80
CA PHE A 9 -1.10 -11.65 -0.46
C PHE A 9 -0.46 -10.74 -1.51
N THR A 10 0.52 -11.26 -2.24
CA THR A 10 1.02 -10.64 -3.47
C THR A 10 -0.01 -10.83 -4.56
N ILE A 11 -0.82 -9.81 -4.82
CA ILE A 11 -1.72 -9.76 -5.97
C ILE A 11 -0.81 -9.75 -7.22
N GLY A 12 -0.82 -10.86 -7.96
CA GLY A 12 -0.17 -10.96 -9.26
C GLY A 12 -0.75 -9.92 -10.22
N VAL A 13 0.04 -9.51 -11.22
CA VAL A 13 -0.38 -8.57 -12.27
C VAL A 13 -1.61 -9.12 -12.98
N MET A 14 -2.81 -8.72 -12.57
CA MET A 14 -4.05 -9.02 -13.27
C MET A 14 -4.38 -7.82 -14.16
N SER A 15 -4.32 -8.03 -15.46
CA SER A 15 -4.94 -7.11 -16.42
C SER A 15 -6.43 -7.07 -16.13
N LEU A 16 -6.96 -5.88 -15.85
CA LEU A 16 -8.39 -5.66 -15.62
C LEU A 16 -9.14 -6.01 -16.91
N SER A 17 -9.64 -7.23 -16.98
CA SER A 17 -10.42 -7.74 -18.10
C SER A 17 -11.82 -7.17 -17.96
N ILE A 18 -12.15 -6.17 -18.77
CA ILE A 18 -13.42 -5.45 -18.74
C ILE A 18 -14.58 -6.44 -18.94
N LEU A 19 -15.37 -6.69 -17.90
CA LEU A 19 -16.61 -7.46 -17.98
C LEU A 19 -17.69 -6.65 -18.73
N GLY A 20 -17.76 -6.87 -20.04
CA GLY A 20 -18.98 -6.66 -20.84
C GLY A 20 -19.69 -8.01 -21.00
N GLY A 21 -20.90 -8.15 -20.47
CA GLY A 21 -21.60 -9.44 -20.35
C GLY A 21 -21.99 -10.10 -21.68
N ALA A 22 -21.71 -11.42 -21.78
CA ALA A 22 -22.62 -12.50 -22.20
C ALA A 22 -21.87 -13.85 -22.19
N SER A 23 -22.40 -14.85 -21.47
CA SER A 23 -22.06 -16.27 -21.64
C SER A 23 -22.84 -16.86 -22.84
N PRO A 24 -22.43 -17.98 -23.49
CA PRO A 24 -21.91 -19.19 -22.83
C PRO A 24 -20.76 -19.98 -23.53
N SER A 25 -20.11 -20.81 -22.69
CA SER A 25 -19.49 -22.13 -22.95
C SER A 25 -18.48 -22.33 -24.08
N GLU A 26 -17.26 -22.79 -23.74
CA GLU A 26 -16.81 -24.16 -24.05
C GLU A 26 -15.47 -24.50 -23.38
N THR A 27 -15.43 -25.66 -22.73
CA THR A 27 -14.24 -26.32 -22.17
C THR A 27 -13.24 -26.69 -23.27
N SER A 28 -11.95 -26.40 -23.07
CA SER A 28 -10.90 -27.32 -23.51
C SER A 28 -9.70 -27.33 -22.55
N LYS A 29 -9.34 -28.54 -22.13
CA LYS A 29 -8.08 -28.86 -21.44
C LYS A 29 -6.92 -28.73 -22.44
N GLY A 30 -5.87 -27.99 -22.10
CA GLY A 30 -4.65 -27.90 -22.90
C GLY A 30 -3.43 -27.48 -22.10
N LYS A 31 -2.58 -28.47 -21.80
CA LYS A 31 -1.18 -28.48 -21.36
C LYS A 31 -0.45 -27.13 -21.22
N THR A 32 0.12 -26.90 -20.04
CA THR A 32 1.08 -25.84 -19.72
C THR A 32 2.30 -25.89 -20.64
N ASP A 33 2.44 -24.88 -21.50
CA ASP A 33 3.61 -24.64 -22.33
C ASP A 33 4.55 -23.66 -21.59
N TYR A 34 5.71 -24.15 -21.15
CA TYR A 34 6.72 -23.40 -20.39
C TYR A 34 7.46 -22.34 -21.23
N THR A 35 7.10 -22.18 -22.50
CA THR A 35 7.82 -21.35 -23.47
C THR A 35 7.25 -19.91 -23.59
N GLN A 36 6.10 -19.62 -22.97
CA GLN A 36 5.44 -18.31 -23.05
C GLN A 36 5.87 -17.32 -21.94
N ARG A 37 6.62 -17.78 -20.92
CA ARG A 37 7.02 -16.96 -19.76
C ARG A 37 8.10 -15.92 -20.05
N SER A 38 8.78 -15.97 -21.20
CA SER A 38 9.91 -15.09 -21.52
C SER A 38 9.51 -13.77 -22.22
N LYS A 39 8.29 -13.67 -22.78
CA LYS A 39 7.84 -12.43 -23.45
C LYS A 39 7.14 -11.44 -22.52
N GLU A 40 6.52 -11.91 -21.43
CA GLU A 40 5.89 -11.05 -20.42
C GLU A 40 6.91 -10.30 -19.55
N GLN A 41 8.10 -10.86 -19.31
CA GLN A 41 9.18 -10.19 -18.57
C GLN A 41 9.81 -9.00 -19.32
N LEU A 42 9.70 -8.95 -20.65
CA LEU A 42 10.25 -7.86 -21.47
C LEU A 42 9.42 -6.56 -21.38
N ASN A 43 8.11 -6.65 -21.11
CA ASN A 43 7.28 -5.47 -20.86
C ASN A 43 7.50 -4.90 -19.46
N ASN A 44 7.67 -5.77 -18.45
CA ASN A 44 7.95 -5.33 -17.09
C ASN A 44 9.30 -4.59 -16.98
N GLY A 45 10.37 -5.08 -17.62
CA GLY A 45 11.68 -4.43 -17.54
C GLY A 45 11.68 -2.98 -18.06
N LYS A 46 10.97 -2.72 -19.15
CA LYS A 46 10.88 -1.37 -19.74
C LYS A 46 10.00 -0.43 -18.93
N ILE A 47 8.90 -0.92 -18.35
CA ILE A 47 8.02 -0.12 -17.48
C ILE A 47 8.70 0.16 -16.13
N HIS A 48 9.41 -0.81 -15.55
CA HIS A 48 10.19 -0.60 -14.34
C HIS A 48 11.31 0.41 -14.57
N ALA A 49 12.06 0.31 -15.69
CA ALA A 49 13.12 1.27 -16.01
C ALA A 49 12.59 2.70 -16.17
N VAL A 50 11.47 2.90 -16.90
CA VAL A 50 10.84 4.22 -17.06
C VAL A 50 10.37 4.78 -15.70
N ASN A 51 9.77 3.94 -14.85
CA ASN A 51 9.35 4.37 -13.50
C ASN A 51 10.55 4.73 -12.61
N THR A 52 11.66 4.01 -12.71
CA THR A 52 12.89 4.27 -11.94
C THR A 52 13.55 5.57 -12.40
N GLU A 53 13.67 5.81 -13.71
CA GLU A 53 14.21 7.06 -14.26
C GLU A 53 13.35 8.26 -13.86
N GLU A 54 12.02 8.17 -14.04
CA GLU A 54 11.10 9.22 -13.59
C GLU A 54 11.23 9.50 -12.10
N LYS A 55 11.35 8.46 -11.27
CA LYS A 55 11.49 8.60 -9.81
C LYS A 55 12.84 9.22 -9.44
N ALA A 56 13.93 8.83 -10.11
CA ALA A 56 15.24 9.43 -9.95
C ALA A 56 15.23 10.93 -10.30
N GLU A 57 14.71 11.29 -11.47
CA GLU A 57 14.61 12.69 -11.90
C GLU A 57 13.79 13.52 -10.91
N LYS A 58 12.66 12.98 -10.43
CA LYS A 58 11.81 13.64 -9.41
C LYS A 58 12.54 13.83 -8.07
N LEU A 59 13.50 12.96 -7.73
CA LEU A 59 14.35 13.10 -6.54
C LEU A 59 15.57 14.01 -6.74
N GLY A 60 15.79 14.51 -7.97
CA GLY A 60 16.97 15.30 -8.32
C GLY A 60 18.21 14.46 -8.58
N ILE A 61 18.04 13.16 -8.87
CA ILE A 61 19.12 12.23 -9.18
C ILE A 61 19.37 12.24 -10.69
N GLU A 62 20.63 12.40 -11.08
CA GLU A 62 21.05 12.31 -12.48
C GLU A 62 20.82 10.89 -13.01
N THR A 63 20.07 10.77 -14.12
CA THR A 63 19.71 9.51 -14.77
C THR A 63 20.65 9.12 -15.91
N GLU A 64 21.28 10.10 -16.58
CA GLU A 64 22.05 9.86 -17.80
C GLU A 64 23.25 8.94 -17.56
N GLY A 65 23.32 7.84 -18.32
CA GLY A 65 24.44 6.90 -18.28
C GLY A 65 24.51 5.98 -17.06
N LYS A 66 23.54 6.03 -16.13
CA LYS A 66 23.49 5.12 -14.98
C LYS A 66 22.73 3.84 -15.29
N GLU A 67 23.22 2.74 -14.73
CA GLU A 67 22.48 1.47 -14.74
C GLU A 67 21.27 1.54 -13.81
N GLN A 68 20.18 0.85 -14.16
CA GLN A 68 18.94 0.86 -13.39
C GLN A 68 19.14 0.49 -11.91
N ILE A 69 19.99 -0.50 -11.60
CA ILE A 69 20.26 -0.90 -10.22
C ILE A 69 20.96 0.19 -9.42
N THR A 70 21.80 1.00 -10.07
CA THR A 70 22.46 2.16 -9.45
C THR A 70 21.44 3.25 -9.15
N LEU A 71 20.51 3.50 -10.08
CA LEU A 71 19.41 4.44 -9.86
C LEU A 71 18.49 3.99 -8.73
N GLU A 72 18.07 2.73 -8.71
CA GLU A 72 17.24 2.18 -7.63
C GLU A 72 17.92 2.30 -6.27
N LYS A 73 19.25 2.07 -6.22
CA LYS A 73 20.05 2.29 -5.03
C LYS A 73 20.01 3.76 -4.62
N GLU A 74 20.40 4.69 -5.48
CA GLU A 74 20.46 6.13 -5.14
C GLU A 74 19.09 6.70 -4.74
N ILE A 75 18.02 6.24 -5.39
CA ILE A 75 16.62 6.55 -5.02
C ILE A 75 16.38 6.10 -3.58
N HIS A 76 16.67 4.85 -3.26
CA HIS A 76 16.43 4.30 -1.93
C HIS A 76 17.27 5.02 -0.86
N GLU A 77 18.54 5.31 -1.14
CA GLU A 77 19.41 6.07 -0.23
C GLU A 77 18.85 7.48 0.04
N THR A 78 18.35 8.15 -1.01
CA THR A 78 17.75 9.48 -0.89
C THR A 78 16.44 9.46 -0.08
N GLU A 79 15.59 8.46 -0.28
CA GLU A 79 14.34 8.31 0.46
C GLU A 79 14.58 8.06 1.95
N VAL A 80 15.48 7.11 2.27
CA VAL A 80 15.87 6.81 3.65
C VAL A 80 16.49 8.04 4.33
N GLY A 81 17.33 8.81 3.63
CA GLY A 81 17.90 10.05 4.15
C GLY A 81 16.82 11.08 4.49
N ARG A 82 15.87 11.34 3.58
CA ARG A 82 14.78 12.30 3.82
C ARG A 82 13.89 11.89 4.99
N GLU A 83 13.60 10.61 5.10
CA GLU A 83 12.78 10.08 6.20
C GLU A 83 13.49 10.18 7.55
N ALA A 84 14.80 9.86 7.59
CA ALA A 84 15.62 10.06 8.78
C ALA A 84 15.59 11.52 9.25
N GLU A 85 15.76 12.47 8.32
CA GLU A 85 15.66 13.91 8.61
C GLU A 85 14.30 14.29 9.20
N GLN A 86 13.20 13.80 8.63
CA GLN A 86 11.84 14.07 9.12
C GLN A 86 11.62 13.55 10.54
N LEU A 87 12.25 12.42 10.89
CA LEU A 87 12.20 11.83 12.22
C LEU A 87 13.24 12.40 13.20
N GLY A 88 14.08 13.35 12.76
CA GLY A 88 15.13 13.95 13.58
C GLY A 88 16.32 13.02 13.85
N ILE A 89 16.53 12.02 13.00
CA ILE A 89 17.63 11.06 13.09
C ILE A 89 18.88 11.64 12.42
N SER A 90 20.03 11.59 13.10
CA SER A 90 21.29 12.03 12.51
C SER A 90 21.73 11.08 11.39
N ILE A 91 22.05 11.63 10.23
CA ILE A 91 22.52 10.91 9.03
C ILE A 91 24.05 10.74 9.02
N GLU A 92 24.78 11.67 9.64
CA GLU A 92 26.23 11.73 9.49
C GLU A 92 26.92 10.44 9.95
N GLY A 93 27.70 9.84 9.04
CA GLY A 93 28.49 8.64 9.30
C GLY A 93 27.70 7.32 9.33
N LYS A 94 26.41 7.33 8.99
CA LYS A 94 25.57 6.12 8.94
C LYS A 94 25.32 5.64 7.52
N ASP A 95 25.31 4.32 7.34
CA ASP A 95 24.85 3.70 6.11
C ASP A 95 23.32 3.53 6.12
N VAL A 96 22.76 3.21 4.95
CA VAL A 96 21.32 3.09 4.72
C VAL A 96 20.67 1.98 5.53
N GLY A 97 21.38 0.88 5.79
CA GLY A 97 20.89 -0.20 6.64
C GLY A 97 20.72 0.29 8.08
N THR A 98 21.74 0.96 8.62
CA THR A 98 21.68 1.56 9.96
C THR A 98 20.56 2.60 10.07
N LEU A 99 20.42 3.48 9.07
CA LEU A 99 19.33 4.47 9.04
C LEU A 99 17.95 3.83 8.99
N SER A 100 17.78 2.81 8.15
CA SER A 100 16.49 2.10 8.02
C SER A 100 16.08 1.43 9.33
N GLU A 101 17.03 0.84 10.07
CA GLU A 101 16.77 0.27 11.39
C GLU A 101 16.36 1.34 12.40
N GLU A 102 17.09 2.46 12.47
CA GLU A 102 16.76 3.56 13.38
C GLU A 102 15.41 4.22 13.07
N ILE A 103 15.08 4.38 11.79
CA ILE A 103 13.77 4.86 11.32
C ILE A 103 12.68 3.90 11.81
N TYR A 104 12.84 2.59 11.55
CA TYR A 104 11.89 1.57 11.95
C TYR A 104 11.65 1.59 13.47
N GLU A 105 12.73 1.59 14.27
CA GLU A 105 12.62 1.66 15.72
C GLU A 105 11.93 2.95 16.21
N THR A 106 12.26 4.07 15.59
CA THR A 106 11.70 5.38 15.95
C THR A 106 10.20 5.40 15.70
N LYS A 107 9.74 4.91 14.55
CA LYS A 107 8.32 4.78 14.22
C LYS A 107 7.58 3.88 15.22
N VAL A 108 8.16 2.73 15.57
CA VAL A 108 7.58 1.82 16.59
C VAL A 108 7.47 2.51 17.94
N LYS A 109 8.54 3.17 18.42
CA LYS A 109 8.54 3.87 19.72
C LYS A 109 7.54 5.03 19.73
N GLN A 110 7.44 5.79 18.65
CA GLN A 110 6.45 6.87 18.53
C GLN A 110 5.01 6.33 18.61
N GLU A 111 4.71 5.24 17.92
CA GLU A 111 3.38 4.63 17.97
C GLU A 111 3.07 4.03 19.34
N ALA A 112 4.05 3.38 19.98
CA ALA A 112 3.94 2.88 21.35
C ALA A 112 3.56 4.01 22.33
N LEU A 113 4.26 5.15 22.25
CA LEU A 113 3.99 6.31 23.10
C LEU A 113 2.59 6.89 22.88
N LYS A 114 2.11 6.96 21.62
CA LYS A 114 0.73 7.40 21.31
C LYS A 114 -0.33 6.51 21.95
N LEU A 115 -0.06 5.22 22.05
CA LEU A 115 -0.95 4.22 22.67
C LEU A 115 -0.73 4.09 24.20
N GLY A 116 0.16 4.90 24.79
CA GLY A 116 0.45 4.86 26.22
C GLY A 116 1.27 3.64 26.66
N ILE A 117 1.96 2.96 25.74
CA ILE A 117 2.85 1.84 26.05
C ILE A 117 4.20 2.38 26.54
N SER A 118 4.71 1.82 27.63
CA SER A 118 6.05 2.14 28.13
C SER A 118 7.13 1.62 27.17
N ILE A 119 8.04 2.50 26.75
CA ILE A 119 9.18 2.13 25.89
C ILE A 119 10.44 1.75 26.68
N GLU A 120 10.52 2.12 27.96
CA GLU A 120 11.68 1.84 28.79
C GLU A 120 11.82 0.33 29.02
N ASN A 121 13.02 -0.20 28.78
CA ASN A 121 13.37 -1.61 28.96
C ASN A 121 12.46 -2.60 28.20
N THR A 122 11.80 -2.14 27.13
CA THR A 122 10.90 -2.98 26.32
C THR A 122 11.52 -3.17 24.94
N SER A 123 11.58 -4.42 24.47
CA SER A 123 12.16 -4.70 23.16
C SER A 123 11.23 -4.20 22.03
N ILE A 124 11.80 -3.90 20.86
CA ILE A 124 11.02 -3.49 19.67
C ILE A 124 9.97 -4.55 19.31
N VAL A 125 10.31 -5.83 19.42
CA VAL A 125 9.40 -6.96 19.14
C VAL A 125 8.21 -6.96 20.12
N ASP A 126 8.48 -6.72 21.41
CA ASP A 126 7.42 -6.64 22.42
C ASP A 126 6.55 -5.39 22.23
N LEU A 127 7.14 -4.27 21.81
CA LEU A 127 6.39 -3.06 21.47
C LEU A 127 5.43 -3.32 20.30
N ILE A 128 5.91 -3.93 19.21
CA ILE A 128 5.06 -4.27 18.05
C ILE A 128 3.91 -5.19 18.47
N THR A 129 4.20 -6.21 19.29
CA THR A 129 3.19 -7.14 19.77
C THR A 129 2.11 -6.43 20.59
N GLN A 130 2.51 -5.52 21.48
CA GLN A 130 1.58 -4.72 22.27
C GLN A 130 0.77 -3.75 21.41
N ILE A 131 1.41 -3.04 20.48
CA ILE A 131 0.76 -2.12 19.54
C ILE A 131 -0.31 -2.86 18.73
N ASN A 132 0.03 -4.00 18.14
CA ASN A 132 -0.92 -4.81 17.35
C ASN A 132 -2.09 -5.29 18.21
N THR A 133 -1.80 -5.78 19.42
CA THR A 133 -2.83 -6.26 20.35
C THR A 133 -3.82 -5.15 20.69
N ILE A 134 -3.34 -3.94 20.97
CA ILE A 134 -4.20 -2.78 21.27
C ILE A 134 -5.02 -2.42 20.03
N LYS A 135 -4.38 -2.25 18.86
CA LYS A 135 -5.07 -1.87 17.62
C LYS A 135 -6.16 -2.87 17.23
N ILE A 136 -5.89 -4.17 17.32
CA ILE A 136 -6.86 -5.22 17.02
C ILE A 136 -8.04 -5.19 18.00
N LYS A 137 -7.78 -5.02 19.30
CA LYS A 137 -8.87 -4.95 20.29
C LYS A 137 -9.72 -3.68 20.12
N ASP A 138 -9.08 -2.54 19.94
CA ASP A 138 -9.76 -1.27 19.69
C ASP A 138 -10.64 -1.34 18.44
N GLU A 139 -10.14 -1.99 17.39
CA GLU A 139 -10.89 -2.18 16.15
C GLU A 139 -12.03 -3.19 16.29
N ALA A 140 -11.82 -4.29 17.02
CA ALA A 140 -12.88 -5.23 17.38
C ALA A 140 -14.01 -4.53 18.14
N ASP A 141 -13.66 -3.71 19.13
CA ASP A 141 -14.63 -2.95 19.93
C ASP A 141 -15.44 -1.97 19.06
N LYS A 142 -14.80 -1.26 18.12
CA LYS A 142 -15.49 -0.38 17.15
C LYS A 142 -16.48 -1.14 16.26
N LEU A 143 -16.17 -2.39 15.92
CA LEU A 143 -17.01 -3.26 15.09
C LEU A 143 -18.01 -4.11 15.91
N GLY A 144 -17.98 -4.02 17.24
CA GLY A 144 -18.83 -4.82 18.13
C GLY A 144 -18.46 -6.32 18.16
N ILE A 145 -17.23 -6.67 17.82
CA ILE A 145 -16.71 -8.04 17.81
C ILE A 145 -16.27 -8.43 19.22
N ALA A 146 -16.80 -9.55 19.73
CA ALA A 146 -16.42 -10.05 21.05
C ALA A 146 -14.99 -10.61 21.03
N THR A 147 -14.15 -10.16 21.97
CA THR A 147 -12.73 -10.55 22.08
C THR A 147 -12.47 -11.58 23.19
N ASN A 148 -13.41 -11.78 24.12
CA ASN A 148 -13.22 -12.65 25.28
C ASN A 148 -12.99 -14.11 24.87
N GLY A 149 -11.84 -14.66 25.27
CA GLY A 149 -11.49 -16.07 25.05
C GLY A 149 -11.04 -16.41 23.63
N LYS A 150 -10.79 -15.42 22.78
CA LYS A 150 -10.23 -15.59 21.43
C LYS A 150 -8.75 -15.24 21.40
N GLU A 151 -8.00 -15.90 20.53
CA GLU A 151 -6.64 -15.49 20.20
C GLU A 151 -6.68 -14.21 19.34
N ILE A 152 -5.59 -13.44 19.37
CA ILE A 152 -5.51 -12.16 18.65
C ILE A 152 -5.65 -12.37 17.13
N GLU A 153 -5.10 -13.46 16.63
CA GLU A 153 -5.20 -13.85 15.22
C GLU A 153 -6.66 -14.11 14.81
N ASP A 154 -7.44 -14.81 15.64
CA ASP A 154 -8.85 -15.09 15.35
C ASP A 154 -9.67 -13.79 15.34
N ILE A 155 -9.36 -12.86 16.25
CA ILE A 155 -10.01 -11.54 16.29
C ILE A 155 -9.69 -10.75 15.02
N ALA A 156 -8.42 -10.75 14.58
CA ALA A 156 -8.01 -10.06 13.36
C ALA A 156 -8.70 -10.62 12.10
N GLU A 157 -8.83 -11.95 12.00
CA GLU A 157 -9.55 -12.60 10.90
C GLU A 157 -11.04 -12.20 10.87
N GLU A 158 -11.69 -12.16 12.04
CA GLU A 158 -13.09 -11.75 12.14
C GLU A 158 -13.29 -10.26 11.80
N ILE A 159 -12.37 -9.39 12.23
CA ILE A 159 -12.34 -7.97 11.84
C ILE A 159 -12.22 -7.85 10.32
N TYR A 160 -11.25 -8.54 9.72
CA TYR A 160 -11.03 -8.49 8.27
C TYR A 160 -12.28 -8.94 7.51
N GLY A 161 -12.86 -10.10 7.87
CA GLY A 161 -14.09 -10.60 7.26
C GLY A 161 -15.28 -9.66 7.45
N THR A 162 -15.38 -8.98 8.59
CA THR A 162 -16.43 -7.97 8.86
C THR A 162 -16.26 -6.76 7.95
N LYS A 163 -15.05 -6.18 7.88
CA LYS A 163 -14.75 -5.04 6.99
C LYS A 163 -14.96 -5.36 5.51
N VAL A 164 -14.62 -6.57 5.08
CA VAL A 164 -14.87 -7.02 3.70
C VAL A 164 -16.37 -7.03 3.40
N ARG A 165 -17.19 -7.61 4.29
CA ARG A 165 -18.65 -7.65 4.11
C ARG A 165 -19.29 -6.26 4.16
N GLU A 166 -18.83 -5.39 5.05
CA GLU A 166 -19.29 -3.99 5.09
C GLU A 166 -18.97 -3.26 3.79
N ALA A 167 -17.74 -3.41 3.27
CA ALA A 167 -17.33 -2.81 2.01
C ALA A 167 -18.15 -3.37 0.84
N ALA A 168 -18.36 -4.69 0.79
CA ALA A 168 -19.22 -5.32 -0.22
C ALA A 168 -20.65 -4.78 -0.17
N GLY A 169 -21.21 -4.61 1.04
CA GLY A 169 -22.54 -4.02 1.22
C GLY A 169 -22.63 -2.57 0.73
N LYS A 170 -21.59 -1.76 0.94
CA LYS A 170 -21.53 -0.38 0.42
C LYS A 170 -21.42 -0.30 -1.10
N LEU A 171 -20.91 -1.34 -1.74
CA LEU A 171 -20.70 -1.46 -3.18
C LEU A 171 -21.81 -2.28 -3.87
N ASP A 172 -22.88 -2.62 -3.15
CA ASP A 172 -23.99 -3.46 -3.63
C ASP A 172 -23.54 -4.82 -4.21
N ILE A 173 -22.44 -5.38 -3.70
CA ILE A 173 -21.91 -6.69 -4.11
C ILE A 173 -22.66 -7.81 -3.40
N SER A 174 -23.12 -8.81 -4.16
CA SER A 174 -23.77 -10.01 -3.60
C SER A 174 -22.80 -10.83 -2.75
N GLN A 175 -23.17 -11.06 -1.49
CA GLN A 175 -22.35 -11.79 -0.50
C GLN A 175 -22.70 -13.28 -0.39
N LYS A 176 -23.84 -13.70 -0.96
CA LYS A 176 -24.39 -15.05 -0.72
C LYS A 176 -23.53 -16.12 -1.39
N GLY A 177 -23.00 -17.04 -0.57
CA GLY A 177 -22.28 -18.23 -1.03
C GLY A 177 -20.84 -17.97 -1.46
N LYS A 178 -20.28 -16.81 -1.13
CA LYS A 178 -18.90 -16.44 -1.44
C LYS A 178 -18.01 -16.60 -0.21
N GLU A 179 -16.80 -17.08 -0.44
CA GLU A 179 -15.73 -17.03 0.57
C GLU A 179 -15.25 -15.59 0.76
N ILE A 180 -14.62 -15.30 1.90
CA ILE A 180 -14.16 -13.94 2.22
C ILE A 180 -13.13 -13.44 1.22
N GLU A 181 -12.25 -14.32 0.72
CA GLU A 181 -11.22 -13.98 -0.26
C GLU A 181 -11.82 -13.58 -1.61
N GLU A 182 -12.83 -14.32 -2.08
CA GLU A 182 -13.56 -14.00 -3.31
C GLU A 182 -14.27 -12.64 -3.16
N LEU A 183 -14.95 -12.44 -2.03
CA LEU A 183 -15.63 -11.18 -1.76
C LEU A 183 -14.66 -10.00 -1.65
N ALA A 184 -13.50 -10.20 -1.03
CA ALA A 184 -12.47 -9.17 -0.92
C ALA A 184 -11.88 -8.81 -2.28
N GLN A 185 -11.70 -9.78 -3.18
CA GLN A 185 -11.25 -9.54 -4.54
C GLN A 185 -12.28 -8.71 -5.32
N GLU A 186 -13.56 -9.07 -5.28
CA GLU A 186 -14.59 -8.27 -5.96
C GLU A 186 -14.69 -6.85 -5.41
N VAL A 187 -14.60 -6.69 -4.08
CA VAL A 187 -14.54 -5.37 -3.43
C VAL A 187 -13.34 -4.56 -3.94
N TYR A 188 -12.17 -5.18 -4.05
CA TYR A 188 -10.98 -4.53 -4.58
C TYR A 188 -11.21 -4.02 -6.02
N GLU A 189 -11.68 -4.90 -6.91
CA GLU A 189 -11.88 -4.59 -8.32
C GLU A 189 -12.91 -3.47 -8.49
N GLN A 190 -14.05 -3.57 -7.78
CA GLN A 190 -15.11 -2.57 -7.84
C GLN A 190 -14.64 -1.20 -7.33
N LYS A 191 -13.90 -1.15 -6.21
CA LYS A 191 -13.31 0.10 -5.71
C LYS A 191 -12.39 0.76 -6.73
N VAL A 192 -11.52 -0.02 -7.39
CA VAL A 192 -10.62 0.51 -8.42
C VAL A 192 -11.42 1.07 -9.59
N GLN A 193 -12.46 0.36 -10.04
CA GLN A 193 -13.31 0.81 -11.15
C GLN A 193 -14.07 2.10 -10.81
N GLU A 194 -14.64 2.21 -9.60
CA GLU A 194 -15.36 3.40 -9.16
C GLU A 194 -14.44 4.62 -9.05
N GLU A 195 -13.26 4.44 -8.47
CA GLU A 195 -12.29 5.52 -8.30
C GLU A 195 -11.70 5.95 -9.65
N ALA A 196 -11.38 5.00 -10.54
CA ALA A 196 -10.96 5.31 -11.91
C ALA A 196 -12.05 6.06 -12.68
N LYS A 197 -13.30 5.63 -12.57
CA LYS A 197 -14.46 6.30 -13.19
C LYS A 197 -14.63 7.73 -12.66
N LYS A 198 -14.45 7.95 -11.35
CA LYS A 198 -14.53 9.27 -10.71
C LYS A 198 -13.55 10.26 -11.34
N TYR A 199 -12.33 9.82 -11.69
CA TYR A 199 -11.30 10.65 -12.31
C TYR A 199 -11.21 10.51 -13.84
N HIS A 200 -12.19 9.85 -14.47
CA HIS A 200 -12.21 9.62 -15.92
C HIS A 200 -10.94 8.93 -16.47
N ILE A 201 -10.36 8.01 -15.68
CA ILE A 201 -9.18 7.24 -16.04
C ILE A 201 -9.58 6.05 -16.92
N ASP A 202 -8.97 5.97 -18.11
CA ASP A 202 -9.12 4.80 -18.99
C ASP A 202 -8.37 3.60 -18.40
N LEU A 203 -9.03 2.44 -18.40
CA LEU A 203 -8.48 1.17 -17.93
C LEU A 203 -7.92 0.32 -19.07
N TYR A 204 -8.26 0.63 -20.32
CA TYR A 204 -7.92 -0.21 -21.46
C TYR A 204 -6.40 -0.27 -21.68
N GLY A 205 -5.86 -1.50 -21.74
CA GLY A 205 -4.45 -1.74 -22.00
C GLY A 205 -3.51 -1.35 -20.85
N LYS A 206 -4.05 -0.98 -19.68
CA LYS A 206 -3.26 -0.64 -18.49
C LYS A 206 -3.20 -1.79 -17.51
N ASP A 207 -2.06 -1.94 -16.87
CA ASP A 207 -1.96 -2.78 -15.68
C ASP A 207 -2.45 -2.04 -14.42
N ILE A 208 -2.68 -2.81 -13.35
CA ILE A 208 -3.22 -2.27 -12.11
C ILE A 208 -2.31 -1.21 -11.46
N TYR A 209 -0.99 -1.33 -11.59
CA TYR A 209 -0.07 -0.35 -11.01
C TYR A 209 -0.16 0.99 -11.72
N GLN A 210 -0.32 0.97 -13.05
CA GLN A 210 -0.53 2.18 -13.85
C GLN A 210 -1.84 2.87 -13.46
N VAL A 211 -2.93 2.10 -13.32
CA VAL A 211 -4.24 2.63 -12.90
C VAL A 211 -4.16 3.25 -11.50
N LEU A 212 -3.57 2.54 -10.53
CA LEU A 212 -3.44 3.05 -9.15
C LEU A 212 -2.56 4.30 -9.07
N ARG A 213 -1.48 4.36 -9.86
CA ARG A 213 -0.64 5.55 -9.95
C ARG A 213 -1.42 6.75 -10.46
N GLU A 214 -2.15 6.59 -11.57
CA GLU A 214 -2.97 7.68 -12.12
C GLU A 214 -4.05 8.14 -11.13
N ILE A 215 -4.70 7.21 -10.42
CA ILE A 215 -5.66 7.56 -9.35
C ILE A 215 -4.98 8.39 -8.25
N ASN A 216 -3.80 8.00 -7.79
CA ASN A 216 -3.07 8.72 -6.74
C ASN A 216 -2.63 10.12 -7.20
N GLU A 217 -2.15 10.25 -8.44
CA GLU A 217 -1.80 11.55 -9.03
C GLU A 217 -3.03 12.48 -9.06
N GLN A 218 -4.19 11.98 -9.45
CA GLN A 218 -5.44 12.76 -9.46
C GLN A 218 -5.88 13.17 -8.05
N LYS A 219 -5.70 12.30 -7.06
CA LYS A 219 -5.94 12.64 -5.65
C LYS A 219 -5.03 13.75 -5.14
N VAL A 220 -3.74 13.72 -5.47
CA VAL A 220 -2.80 14.79 -5.12
C VAL A 220 -3.26 16.12 -5.73
N LEU A 221 -3.64 16.12 -7.01
CA LEU A 221 -4.13 17.31 -7.70
C LEU A 221 -5.42 17.86 -7.09
N GLN A 222 -6.40 16.98 -6.82
CA GLN A 222 -7.65 17.35 -6.16
C GLN A 222 -7.37 17.99 -4.79
N LEU A 223 -6.49 17.37 -4.00
CA LEU A 223 -6.14 17.87 -2.67
C LEU A 223 -5.41 19.21 -2.73
N ALA A 224 -4.50 19.39 -3.70
CA ALA A 224 -3.84 20.67 -3.94
C ALA A 224 -4.86 21.77 -4.30
N ASP A 225 -5.88 21.45 -5.09
CA ASP A 225 -6.96 22.38 -5.44
C ASP A 225 -7.82 22.75 -4.22
N GLU A 226 -8.21 21.76 -3.41
CA GLU A 226 -8.95 22.00 -2.17
C GLU A 226 -8.18 22.90 -1.19
N LEU A 227 -6.85 22.79 -1.18
CA LEU A 227 -5.96 23.60 -0.35
C LEU A 227 -5.59 24.96 -1.00
N ASN A 228 -6.12 25.28 -2.19
CA ASN A 228 -5.80 26.46 -2.97
C ASN A 228 -4.28 26.66 -3.16
N MET A 229 -3.56 25.55 -3.38
CA MET A 229 -2.11 25.58 -3.57
C MET A 229 -1.76 26.09 -4.97
N ASP A 230 -0.72 26.93 -5.06
CA ASP A 230 -0.14 27.25 -6.35
C ASP A 230 0.54 26.01 -6.94
N LYS A 231 -0.01 25.52 -8.05
CA LYS A 231 0.48 24.35 -8.79
C LYS A 231 1.46 24.76 -9.90
N ALA A 232 1.66 26.05 -10.15
CA ALA A 232 2.54 26.52 -11.21
C ALA A 232 3.98 26.09 -10.93
N ASN A 233 4.58 25.36 -11.87
CA ASN A 233 5.94 24.82 -11.79
C ASN A 233 6.17 23.78 -10.67
N MET A 234 5.11 23.16 -10.13
CA MET A 234 5.26 22.05 -9.17
C MET A 234 4.86 20.73 -9.81
N ASN A 235 5.65 19.69 -9.61
CA ASN A 235 5.30 18.32 -9.99
C ASN A 235 4.49 17.62 -8.87
N ILE A 236 3.96 16.43 -9.15
CA ILE A 236 3.11 15.68 -8.21
C ILE A 236 3.82 15.36 -6.90
N GLN A 237 5.11 15.01 -6.92
CA GLN A 237 5.84 14.70 -5.69
C GLN A 237 6.08 15.96 -4.87
N GLU A 238 6.44 17.08 -5.49
CA GLU A 238 6.59 18.36 -4.79
C GLU A 238 5.28 18.82 -4.14
N LEU A 239 4.15 18.62 -4.85
CA LEU A 239 2.82 18.84 -4.28
C LEU A 239 2.56 17.90 -3.11
N THR A 240 2.87 16.60 -3.26
CA THR A 240 2.71 15.58 -2.23
C THR A 240 3.49 15.95 -0.96
N GLU A 241 4.79 16.25 -1.08
CA GLU A 241 5.64 16.64 0.05
C GLU A 241 5.17 17.93 0.71
N LYS A 242 4.74 18.92 -0.09
CA LYS A 242 4.22 20.17 0.43
C LYS A 242 2.87 19.99 1.15
N ILE A 243 2.01 19.10 0.67
CA ILE A 243 0.78 18.71 1.36
C ILE A 243 1.12 18.02 2.68
N LYS A 244 1.99 17.00 2.67
CA LYS A 244 2.41 16.30 3.90
C LYS A 244 3.00 17.25 4.93
N LYS A 245 3.83 18.21 4.49
CA LYS A 245 4.45 19.21 5.37
C LYS A 245 3.44 20.19 5.96
N ASN A 246 2.48 20.66 5.17
CA ASN A 246 1.54 21.70 5.59
C ASN A 246 0.29 21.14 6.29
N GLN A 247 -0.12 19.91 5.95
CA GLN A 247 -1.36 19.24 6.40
C GLN A 247 -1.08 17.73 6.61
N PRO A 248 -0.21 17.37 7.59
CA PRO A 248 0.17 15.97 7.81
C PRO A 248 -1.02 15.04 8.08
N GLU A 249 -2.10 15.54 8.67
CA GLU A 249 -3.33 14.80 8.93
C GLU A 249 -4.07 14.32 7.67
N ARG A 250 -3.80 14.97 6.52
CA ARG A 250 -4.39 14.64 5.22
C ARG A 250 -3.54 13.71 4.37
N GLU A 251 -2.35 13.30 4.83
CA GLU A 251 -1.44 12.43 4.08
C GLU A 251 -2.12 11.14 3.60
N LYS A 252 -2.98 10.54 4.44
CA LYS A 252 -3.75 9.33 4.13
C LYS A 252 -4.70 9.49 2.93
N GLU A 253 -5.02 10.71 2.53
CA GLU A 253 -5.91 10.99 1.38
C GLU A 253 -5.16 10.92 0.05
N LEU A 254 -3.83 11.08 0.06
CA LEU A 254 -2.95 11.12 -1.13
C LEU A 254 -2.87 9.76 -1.82
N ASN A 255 -2.96 8.67 -1.06
CA ASN A 255 -2.82 7.31 -1.57
C ASN A 255 -4.16 6.57 -1.55
N PHE A 256 -4.61 6.12 -2.71
CA PHE A 256 -5.72 5.20 -2.84
C PHE A 256 -5.27 3.77 -2.50
N VAL A 257 -5.87 3.24 -1.44
CA VAL A 257 -5.64 1.88 -0.96
C VAL A 257 -6.93 1.09 -1.16
N PRO A 258 -7.10 0.38 -2.28
CA PRO A 258 -8.33 -0.37 -2.56
C PRO A 258 -8.49 -1.62 -1.67
N VAL A 259 -7.38 -2.19 -1.20
CA VAL A 259 -7.38 -3.35 -0.30
C VAL A 259 -7.99 -3.03 1.07
N ILE A 260 -8.77 -3.98 1.59
CA ILE A 260 -9.22 -3.94 2.99
C ILE A 260 -8.03 -4.26 3.90
N ARG A 261 -7.85 -3.45 4.94
CA ARG A 261 -6.78 -3.59 5.93
C ARG A 261 -7.34 -3.38 7.33
N THR A 262 -6.79 -4.10 8.29
CA THR A 262 -6.96 -3.80 9.72
C THR A 262 -6.08 -2.61 10.12
N ASP A 263 -6.34 -2.00 11.27
CA ASP A 263 -5.50 -0.94 11.83
C ASP A 263 -4.08 -1.46 12.13
N ALA A 264 -3.95 -2.75 12.45
CA ALA A 264 -2.65 -3.43 12.59
C ALA A 264 -1.92 -3.59 11.24
N ASP A 265 -2.60 -3.96 10.16
CA ASP A 265 -2.00 -4.03 8.81
C ASP A 265 -1.53 -2.65 8.33
N ALA A 266 -2.30 -1.61 8.65
CA ALA A 266 -1.94 -0.22 8.35
C ALA A 266 -0.68 0.20 9.12
N PHE A 267 -0.54 -0.22 10.38
CA PHE A 267 0.68 0.01 11.16
C PHE A 267 1.90 -0.67 10.54
N TYR A 268 1.79 -1.95 10.13
CA TYR A 268 2.90 -2.62 9.44
C TYR A 268 3.29 -1.90 8.14
N SER A 269 2.31 -1.46 7.37
CA SER A 269 2.57 -0.69 6.15
C SER A 269 3.31 0.63 6.45
N TYR A 270 2.93 1.31 7.52
CA TYR A 270 3.60 2.54 7.97
C TYR A 270 5.06 2.30 8.37
N LEU A 271 5.39 1.15 8.95
CA LEU A 271 6.77 0.82 9.33
C LEU A 271 7.70 0.57 8.13
N THR A 272 7.15 0.16 6.98
CA THR A 272 7.94 -0.26 5.81
C THR A 272 7.87 0.70 4.62
N ASN A 273 7.08 1.78 4.75
CA ASN A 273 6.88 2.80 3.73
C ASN A 273 7.68 4.06 4.02
#